data_AF-A7IBV3-F1
#
_entry.id   AF-A7IBV3-F1
#
_cell.length_a   1.000
_cell.length_b   1.000
_cell.length_c   1.000
_cell.angle_alpha   90.00
_cell.angle_beta   90.00
_cell.angle_gamma   90.00
#
_symmetry.space_group_name_H-M   'P 1'
#
loop_
_entity.id
_entity.type
_entity.pdbx_description
1 polymer ?
#
loop_
_entity_poly.entity_id
_entity_poly.type
_entity_poly.pdbx_seq_one_letter_code
_entity_poly.pdbx_strand_id
1 'polypeptide(L)'
;MFAREDILSELERGAISVVRSNPDSRYRRHLLPSIEAALELQYAYTYFNDALFGGALPPCILTYVRRRRCLGYFAPDRFERTDGEQVGEVALNPTHLAARDDRDSLSTLVHEQVHVWRHYLAPLRRGGVRRTTGYHDRVWADRMERAGLMPTDTGRPGGKRTGNRMTHYIIAGGAFDTACAALLATGFRINWHDHVQRKGSSGGPEAGPGVAKADRIKFSCPSCDLNAWAKPAAHLTCTDCRLPMSASGQAPSSALPLVPAIRR
;
A
#
# COMPACT_ATOMS: atom_id res chain seq x y z
N MET A 1 -38.45 7.14 -33.38
CA MET A 1 -37.27 8.03 -33.41
C MET A 1 -37.09 8.55 -31.99
N PHE A 2 -36.60 7.70 -31.10
CA PHE A 2 -36.34 8.06 -29.69
C PHE A 2 -34.96 8.69 -29.63
N ALA A 3 -34.86 9.85 -29.00
CA ALA A 3 -33.72 10.75 -29.08
C ALA A 3 -32.43 10.09 -28.56
N ARG A 4 -31.37 10.16 -29.35
CA ARG A 4 -30.00 9.75 -28.98
C ARG A 4 -29.48 10.47 -27.72
N GLU A 5 -30.09 11.59 -27.35
CA GLU A 5 -29.73 12.40 -26.19
C GLU A 5 -30.21 11.79 -24.86
N ASP A 6 -31.32 11.03 -24.85
CA ASP A 6 -31.84 10.41 -23.62
C ASP A 6 -30.98 9.22 -23.16
N ILE A 7 -30.49 8.41 -24.10
CA ILE A 7 -29.67 7.21 -23.81
C ILE A 7 -28.30 7.60 -23.20
N LEU A 8 -27.67 8.66 -23.69
CA LEU A 8 -26.39 9.13 -23.14
C LEU A 8 -26.55 9.66 -21.71
N SER A 9 -27.65 10.37 -21.43
CA SER A 9 -27.93 10.87 -20.07
C SER A 9 -28.27 9.75 -19.07
N GLU A 10 -28.90 8.66 -19.52
CA GLU A 10 -29.16 7.48 -18.69
C GLU A 10 -27.91 6.60 -18.52
N LEU A 11 -27.02 6.55 -19.51
CA LEU A 11 -25.71 5.89 -19.37
C LEU A 11 -24.76 6.67 -18.47
N GLU A 12 -24.77 8.00 -18.49
CA GLU A 12 -23.99 8.83 -17.56
C GLU A 12 -24.53 8.71 -16.13
N ARG A 13 -25.85 8.83 -15.93
CA ARG A 13 -26.49 8.62 -14.63
C ARG A 13 -26.35 7.17 -14.14
N GLY A 14 -26.43 6.20 -15.05
CA GLY A 14 -26.25 4.78 -14.79
C GLY A 14 -24.80 4.40 -14.49
N ALA A 15 -23.82 4.92 -15.21
CA ALA A 15 -22.40 4.68 -14.96
C ALA A 15 -21.96 5.32 -13.64
N ILE A 16 -22.41 6.54 -13.34
CA ILE A 16 -22.18 7.20 -12.04
C ILE A 16 -22.88 6.41 -10.91
N SER A 17 -24.08 5.87 -11.15
CA SER A 17 -24.81 5.03 -10.19
C SER A 17 -24.14 3.67 -9.94
N VAL A 18 -23.68 2.98 -10.99
CA VAL A 18 -23.00 1.67 -10.90
C VAL A 18 -21.66 1.80 -10.19
N VAL A 19 -20.95 2.92 -10.37
CA VAL A 19 -19.68 3.21 -9.67
C VAL A 19 -19.92 3.59 -8.20
N ARG A 20 -21.14 3.97 -7.79
CA ARG A 20 -21.49 4.37 -6.41
C ARG A 20 -22.10 3.24 -5.57
N SER A 21 -22.79 2.29 -6.19
CA SER A 21 -23.26 1.08 -5.50
C SER A 21 -22.14 0.06 -5.38
N ASN A 22 -21.84 -0.44 -4.18
CA ASN A 22 -20.99 -1.62 -4.02
C ASN A 22 -21.65 -2.76 -4.82
N PRO A 23 -21.04 -3.28 -5.90
CA PRO A 23 -21.63 -4.36 -6.64
C PRO A 23 -21.66 -5.59 -5.73
N ASP A 24 -22.85 -5.94 -5.26
CA ASP A 24 -23.09 -7.10 -4.41
C ASP A 24 -22.38 -8.33 -4.98
N SER A 25 -21.65 -9.05 -4.12
CA SER A 25 -20.90 -10.28 -4.41
C SER A 25 -21.69 -11.33 -5.20
N ARG A 26 -23.02 -11.26 -5.16
CA ARG A 26 -23.94 -12.14 -5.88
C ARG A 26 -24.01 -11.88 -7.39
N TYR A 27 -23.69 -10.67 -7.86
CA TYR A 27 -23.64 -10.32 -9.29
C TYR A 27 -22.25 -10.49 -9.94
N ARG A 28 -21.19 -10.73 -9.15
CA ARG A 28 -19.80 -10.93 -9.65
C ARG A 28 -19.60 -12.17 -10.52
N ARG A 29 -20.58 -13.08 -10.64
CA ARG A 29 -20.39 -14.34 -11.40
C ARG A 29 -20.39 -14.19 -12.94
N HIS A 30 -20.59 -12.99 -13.50
CA HIS A 30 -20.77 -12.82 -14.96
C HIS A 30 -20.00 -11.68 -15.63
N LEU A 31 -19.15 -10.93 -14.93
CA LEU A 31 -18.33 -9.90 -15.58
C LEU A 31 -17.09 -10.52 -16.24
N LEU A 32 -16.71 -10.02 -17.42
CA LEU A 32 -15.43 -10.37 -18.02
C LEU A 32 -14.29 -9.86 -17.12
N PRO A 33 -13.19 -10.61 -16.95
CA PRO A 33 -12.10 -10.26 -16.03
C PRO A 33 -11.58 -8.82 -16.15
N SER A 34 -11.37 -8.33 -17.37
CA SER A 34 -10.86 -6.97 -17.60
C SER A 34 -11.87 -5.90 -17.18
N ILE A 35 -13.17 -6.18 -17.31
CA ILE A 35 -14.24 -5.26 -16.89
C ILE A 35 -14.33 -5.26 -15.37
N GLU A 36 -14.33 -6.44 -14.74
CA GLU A 36 -14.35 -6.55 -13.27
C GLU A 36 -13.15 -5.81 -12.64
N ALA A 37 -11.93 -6.08 -13.12
CA ALA A 37 -10.73 -5.43 -12.63
C ALA A 37 -10.78 -3.89 -12.75
N ALA A 38 -11.22 -3.39 -13.91
CA ALA A 38 -11.36 -1.95 -14.13
C ALA A 38 -12.41 -1.33 -13.20
N LEU A 39 -13.57 -1.99 -13.03
CA LEU A 39 -14.64 -1.54 -12.15
C LEU A 39 -14.21 -1.52 -10.68
N GLU A 40 -13.46 -2.52 -10.23
CA GLU A 40 -12.95 -2.56 -8.84
C GLU A 40 -12.00 -1.41 -8.54
N LEU A 41 -11.03 -1.15 -9.43
CA LEU A 41 -10.10 -0.04 -9.27
C LEU A 41 -10.83 1.31 -9.32
N GLN A 42 -11.77 1.45 -10.26
CA GLN A 42 -12.58 2.65 -10.38
C GLN A 42 -13.45 2.88 -9.13
N TYR A 43 -14.09 1.83 -8.62
CA TYR A 43 -14.91 1.89 -7.42
C TYR A 43 -14.09 2.35 -6.21
N ALA A 44 -12.92 1.74 -5.98
CA ALA A 44 -12.03 2.14 -4.89
C ALA A 44 -11.55 3.59 -5.04
N TYR A 45 -11.18 4.02 -6.25
CA TYR A 45 -10.76 5.40 -6.51
C TYR A 45 -11.88 6.38 -6.18
N THR A 46 -13.09 6.15 -6.70
CA THR A 46 -14.24 7.02 -6.45
C THR A 46 -14.59 7.06 -4.97
N TYR A 47 -14.63 5.91 -4.30
CA TYR A 47 -14.94 5.81 -2.87
C TYR A 47 -13.99 6.67 -2.02
N PHE A 48 -12.68 6.53 -2.22
CA PHE A 48 -11.71 7.33 -1.44
C PHE A 48 -11.66 8.80 -1.89
N ASN A 49 -11.95 9.11 -3.15
CA ASN A 49 -12.10 10.49 -3.60
C ASN A 49 -13.24 11.17 -2.80
N ASP A 50 -14.39 10.53 -2.71
CA ASP A 50 -15.54 11.04 -1.96
C ASP A 50 -15.19 11.15 -0.47
N ALA A 51 -14.72 10.06 0.14
CA ALA A 51 -14.49 9.98 1.57
C ALA A 51 -13.35 10.89 2.08
N LEU A 52 -12.28 11.05 1.30
CA LEU A 52 -11.05 11.72 1.77
C LEU A 52 -10.81 13.06 1.08
N PHE A 53 -11.33 13.27 -0.14
CA PHE A 53 -11.09 14.45 -0.97
C PHE A 53 -12.38 15.24 -1.30
N GLY A 54 -13.53 14.84 -0.77
CA GLY A 54 -14.80 15.52 -1.00
C GLY A 54 -15.28 15.44 -2.45
N GLY A 55 -14.87 14.38 -3.16
CA GLY A 55 -15.22 14.18 -4.58
C GLY A 55 -14.47 15.11 -5.55
N ALA A 56 -13.47 15.86 -5.08
CA ALA A 56 -12.84 16.91 -5.86
C ALA A 56 -11.79 16.42 -6.87
N LEU A 57 -11.28 15.18 -6.75
CA LEU A 57 -10.24 14.69 -7.65
C LEU A 57 -10.80 14.49 -9.07
N PRO A 58 -10.06 14.91 -10.11
CA PRO A 58 -10.45 14.61 -11.50
C PRO A 58 -10.41 13.10 -11.77
N PRO A 59 -11.14 12.63 -12.80
CA PRO A 59 -11.02 11.27 -13.26
C PRO A 59 -9.60 10.97 -13.75
N CYS A 60 -9.18 9.72 -13.64
CA CYS A 60 -7.93 9.19 -14.17
C CYS A 60 -8.22 7.87 -14.88
N ILE A 61 -7.30 7.40 -15.71
CA ILE A 61 -7.30 6.01 -16.16
C ILE A 61 -6.60 5.16 -15.10
N LEU A 62 -7.28 4.10 -14.63
CA LEU A 62 -6.78 3.19 -13.61
C LEU A 62 -6.19 1.94 -14.26
N THR A 63 -4.93 1.61 -13.97
CA THR A 63 -4.23 0.50 -14.64
C THR A 63 -3.52 -0.44 -13.67
N TYR A 64 -3.31 -1.68 -14.13
CA TYR A 64 -2.31 -2.56 -13.55
C TYR A 64 -1.00 -2.48 -14.32
N VAL A 65 0.10 -2.21 -13.60
CA VAL A 65 1.43 -2.04 -14.20
C VAL A 65 2.47 -2.83 -13.44
N ARG A 66 3.36 -3.50 -14.16
CA ARG A 66 4.49 -4.22 -13.55
C ARG A 66 5.73 -3.35 -13.62
N ARG A 67 6.10 -2.76 -12.48
CA ARG A 67 7.33 -1.98 -12.36
C ARG A 67 8.11 -2.40 -11.13
N ARG A 68 9.40 -2.68 -11.30
CA ARG A 68 10.27 -3.08 -10.19
C ARG A 68 10.30 -2.00 -9.10
N ARG A 69 10.18 -2.42 -7.84
CA ARG A 69 10.33 -1.57 -6.64
C ARG A 69 9.33 -0.40 -6.55
N CYS A 70 8.12 -0.59 -7.03
CA CYS A 70 7.07 0.42 -7.07
C CYS A 70 5.73 -0.25 -6.77
N LEU A 71 5.05 0.20 -5.71
CA LEU A 71 3.74 -0.31 -5.29
C LEU A 71 2.62 0.21 -6.21
N GLY A 72 2.75 1.46 -6.64
CA GLY A 72 1.89 2.16 -7.58
C GLY A 72 2.56 3.48 -7.98
N TYR A 73 1.97 4.18 -8.94
CA TYR A 73 2.39 5.53 -9.32
C TYR A 73 1.24 6.34 -9.94
N PHE A 74 1.35 7.66 -9.85
CA PHE A 74 0.59 8.61 -10.64
C PHE A 74 1.43 9.22 -11.77
N ALA A 75 0.87 9.31 -12.97
CA ALA A 75 1.44 10.04 -14.10
C ALA A 75 0.42 11.06 -14.64
N PRO A 76 0.68 12.37 -14.51
CA PRO A 76 -0.24 13.40 -15.01
C PRO A 76 -0.27 13.40 -16.54
N ASP A 77 -1.44 13.70 -17.09
CA ASP A 77 -1.67 13.95 -18.52
C ASP A 77 -1.09 12.85 -19.43
N ARG A 78 -1.19 11.60 -18.95
CA ARG A 78 -0.54 10.44 -19.56
C ARG A 78 -1.30 9.92 -20.77
N PHE A 79 -2.61 10.05 -20.75
CA PHE A 79 -3.50 9.59 -21.80
C PHE A 79 -4.22 10.77 -22.44
N GLU A 80 -4.42 10.68 -23.75
CA GLU A 80 -5.16 11.65 -24.55
C GLU A 80 -6.27 10.91 -25.31
N ARG A 81 -7.50 11.41 -25.23
CA ARG A 81 -8.62 10.95 -26.05
C ARG A 81 -8.54 11.59 -27.44
N THR A 82 -9.18 11.00 -28.44
CA THR A 82 -9.12 11.46 -29.85
C THR A 82 -9.62 12.88 -30.09
N ASP A 83 -10.33 13.50 -29.14
CA ASP A 83 -10.77 14.89 -29.15
C ASP A 83 -9.82 15.84 -28.40
N GLY A 84 -8.67 15.34 -27.94
CA GLY A 84 -7.63 16.11 -27.27
C GLY A 84 -7.77 16.20 -25.75
N GLU A 85 -8.80 15.61 -25.13
CA GLU A 85 -8.91 15.58 -23.67
C GLU A 85 -7.78 14.74 -23.05
N GLN A 86 -7.00 15.34 -22.15
CA GLN A 86 -5.91 14.66 -21.44
C GLN A 86 -6.33 14.29 -20.02
N VAL A 87 -6.01 13.06 -19.62
CA VAL A 87 -6.27 12.52 -18.28
C VAL A 87 -5.03 11.87 -17.69
N GLY A 88 -4.92 11.92 -16.37
CA GLY A 88 -3.86 11.25 -15.63
C GLY A 88 -4.02 9.73 -15.59
N GLU A 89 -2.93 9.03 -15.32
CA GLU A 89 -2.91 7.60 -15.00
C GLU A 89 -2.66 7.43 -13.48
N VAL A 90 -3.46 6.60 -12.83
CA VAL A 90 -3.13 6.03 -11.51
C VAL A 90 -2.98 4.53 -11.67
N ALA A 91 -1.78 4.04 -11.38
CA ALA A 91 -1.43 2.66 -11.65
C ALA A 91 -1.07 1.91 -10.36
N LEU A 92 -1.57 0.68 -10.21
CA LEU A 92 -1.23 -0.23 -9.12
C LEU A 92 -0.42 -1.42 -9.63
N ASN A 93 0.49 -1.93 -8.81
CA ASN A 93 1.31 -3.06 -9.20
C ASN A 93 0.72 -4.40 -8.72
N PRO A 94 0.24 -5.27 -9.64
CA PRO A 94 -0.42 -6.52 -9.28
C PRO A 94 0.50 -7.54 -8.57
N THR A 95 1.83 -7.43 -8.72
CA THR A 95 2.78 -8.25 -7.94
C THR A 95 2.72 -7.90 -6.44
N HIS A 96 2.49 -6.62 -6.10
CA HIS A 96 2.40 -6.17 -4.71
C HIS A 96 1.03 -6.43 -4.09
N LEU A 97 -0.04 -6.36 -4.89
CA LEU A 97 -1.40 -6.74 -4.48
C LEU A 97 -1.45 -8.21 -4.01
N ALA A 98 -0.72 -9.11 -4.68
CA ALA A 98 -0.67 -10.52 -4.31
C ALA A 98 0.04 -10.79 -2.96
N ALA A 99 0.90 -9.86 -2.53
CA ALA A 99 1.76 -10.02 -1.36
C ALA A 99 1.30 -9.21 -0.14
N ARG A 100 0.26 -8.40 -0.28
CA ARG A 100 -0.25 -7.46 0.72
C ARG A 100 -1.73 -7.72 0.96
N ASP A 101 -2.24 -7.32 2.12
CA ASP A 101 -3.68 -7.31 2.32
C ASP A 101 -4.34 -6.14 1.56
N ASP A 102 -5.67 -6.18 1.45
CA ASP A 102 -6.44 -5.15 0.74
C ASP A 102 -6.25 -3.77 1.37
N ARG A 103 -6.18 -3.66 2.70
CA ARG A 103 -6.02 -2.38 3.41
C ARG A 103 -4.70 -1.70 3.06
N ASP A 104 -3.62 -2.48 3.06
CA ASP A 104 -2.29 -2.05 2.68
C ASP A 104 -2.19 -1.65 1.20
N SER A 105 -2.91 -2.35 0.34
CA SER A 105 -3.00 -2.09 -1.10
C SER A 105 -3.80 -0.82 -1.41
N LEU A 106 -4.97 -0.67 -0.78
CA LEU A 106 -5.82 0.53 -0.90
C LEU A 106 -5.13 1.77 -0.33
N SER A 107 -4.25 1.63 0.66
CA SER A 107 -3.45 2.76 1.16
C SER A 107 -2.47 3.30 0.09
N THR A 108 -2.01 2.43 -0.82
CA THR A 108 -1.18 2.83 -1.96
C THR A 108 -2.02 3.59 -2.99
N LEU A 109 -3.25 3.15 -3.27
CA LEU A 109 -4.16 3.92 -4.12
C LEU A 109 -4.38 5.34 -3.59
N VAL A 110 -4.61 5.49 -2.28
CA VAL A 110 -4.80 6.81 -1.65
C VAL A 110 -3.52 7.65 -1.66
N HIS A 111 -2.34 7.03 -1.54
CA HIS A 111 -1.06 7.71 -1.74
C HIS A 111 -1.00 8.36 -3.14
N GLU A 112 -1.34 7.61 -4.18
CA GLU A 112 -1.37 8.13 -5.55
C GLU A 112 -2.46 9.19 -5.75
N GLN A 113 -3.62 9.08 -5.08
CA GLN A 113 -4.63 10.14 -5.06
C GLN A 113 -4.13 11.44 -4.44
N VAL A 114 -3.23 11.39 -3.45
CA VAL A 114 -2.58 12.61 -2.94
C VAL A 114 -1.64 13.21 -3.98
N HIS A 115 -1.02 12.41 -4.84
CA HIS A 115 -0.30 12.93 -6.00
C HIS A 115 -1.22 13.59 -7.03
N VAL A 116 -2.39 12.98 -7.34
CA VAL A 116 -3.43 13.60 -8.19
C VAL A 116 -3.84 14.96 -7.61
N TRP A 117 -4.19 15.01 -6.31
CA TRP A 117 -4.54 16.25 -5.62
C TRP A 117 -3.42 17.28 -5.71
N ARG A 118 -2.17 16.86 -5.45
CA ARG A 118 -1.01 17.77 -5.46
C ARG A 118 -0.78 18.36 -6.84
N HIS A 119 -1.07 17.60 -7.89
CA HIS A 119 -0.94 18.05 -9.26
C HIS A 119 -2.10 18.97 -9.68
N TYR A 120 -3.35 18.56 -9.56
CA TYR A 120 -4.46 19.31 -10.17
C TYR A 120 -5.05 20.40 -9.27
N LEU A 121 -5.01 20.23 -7.94
CA LEU A 121 -5.84 21.05 -7.02
C LEU A 121 -5.04 21.84 -5.99
N ALA A 122 -3.87 21.33 -5.60
CA ALA A 122 -3.14 21.94 -4.49
C ALA A 122 -2.57 23.32 -4.85
N PRO A 123 -2.50 24.25 -3.87
CA PRO A 123 -1.89 25.56 -4.10
C PRO A 123 -0.44 25.45 -4.59
N LEU A 124 -0.12 26.30 -5.56
CA LEU A 124 1.25 26.49 -6.04
C LEU A 124 2.08 27.22 -4.99
N ARG A 125 3.41 27.08 -5.06
CA ARG A 125 4.30 27.88 -4.23
C ARG A 125 4.27 29.34 -4.70
N ARG A 126 4.79 30.25 -3.87
CA ARG A 126 5.02 31.65 -4.25
C ARG A 126 5.78 31.68 -5.60
N GLY A 127 5.24 32.40 -6.57
CA GLY A 127 5.77 32.46 -7.95
C GLY A 127 5.21 31.43 -8.93
N GLY A 128 4.18 30.66 -8.56
CA GLY A 128 3.49 29.75 -9.49
C GLY A 128 4.28 28.48 -9.86
N VAL A 129 5.44 28.26 -9.23
CA VAL A 129 6.33 27.15 -9.59
C VAL A 129 5.85 25.83 -9.00
N ARG A 130 5.62 24.84 -9.87
CA ARG A 130 5.45 23.43 -9.51
C ARG A 130 6.83 22.83 -9.18
N ARG A 131 6.90 21.99 -8.15
CA ARG A 131 8.17 21.31 -7.81
C ARG A 131 8.55 20.28 -8.87
N THR A 132 9.84 19.93 -8.86
CA THR A 132 10.39 18.79 -9.62
C THR A 132 9.56 17.53 -9.38
N THR A 133 9.25 16.84 -10.48
CA THR A 133 8.60 15.54 -10.49
C THR A 133 9.30 14.58 -9.51
N GLY A 134 8.53 13.91 -8.65
CA GLY A 134 9.02 12.91 -7.70
C GLY A 134 9.48 13.43 -6.33
N TYR A 135 9.55 14.75 -6.10
CA TYR A 135 9.80 15.26 -4.75
C TYR A 135 8.48 15.43 -3.96
N HIS A 136 8.44 14.85 -2.77
CA HIS A 136 7.33 14.92 -1.82
C HIS A 136 7.55 16.09 -0.86
N ASP A 137 6.85 17.20 -1.08
CA ASP A 137 6.99 18.40 -0.27
C ASP A 137 6.04 18.46 0.93
N ARG A 138 6.17 19.53 1.70
CA ARG A 138 5.37 19.71 2.92
C ARG A 138 3.88 19.79 2.62
N VAL A 139 3.48 20.35 1.48
CA VAL A 139 2.07 20.45 1.08
C VAL A 139 1.51 19.06 0.78
N TRP A 140 2.27 18.23 0.07
CA TRP A 140 1.94 16.82 -0.14
C TRP A 140 1.90 16.06 1.20
N ALA A 141 2.91 16.25 2.06
CA ALA A 141 3.01 15.54 3.34
C ALA A 141 1.85 15.86 4.29
N ASP A 142 1.47 17.14 4.38
CA ASP A 142 0.34 17.58 5.20
C ASP A 142 -1.00 17.06 4.62
N ARG A 143 -1.09 16.84 3.30
CA ARG A 143 -2.27 16.21 2.69
C ARG A 143 -2.32 14.70 2.96
N MET A 144 -1.19 14.00 2.88
CA MET A 144 -1.10 12.58 3.26
C MET A 144 -1.61 12.37 4.70
N GLU A 145 -1.11 13.17 5.64
CA GLU A 145 -1.49 13.06 7.04
C GLU A 145 -2.99 13.34 7.25
N ARG A 146 -3.54 14.36 6.58
CA ARG A 146 -5.00 14.62 6.58
C ARG A 146 -5.81 13.47 5.98
N ALA A 147 -5.28 12.79 4.97
CA ALA A 147 -5.90 11.59 4.41
C ALA A 147 -5.79 10.38 5.36
N GLY A 148 -5.07 10.47 6.48
CA GLY A 148 -4.88 9.37 7.43
C GLY A 148 -3.66 8.49 7.14
N LEU A 149 -2.74 8.95 6.29
CA LEU A 149 -1.50 8.26 5.95
C LEU A 149 -0.31 9.09 6.42
N MET A 150 0.52 8.59 7.34
CA MET A 150 1.69 9.35 7.79
C MET A 150 2.86 9.12 6.83
N PRO A 151 3.34 10.15 6.10
CA PRO A 151 4.49 10.00 5.22
C PRO A 151 5.79 9.81 6.03
N THR A 152 6.66 8.93 5.53
CA THR A 152 7.93 8.57 6.17
C THR A 152 8.93 8.06 5.13
N ASP A 153 10.22 8.38 5.28
CA ASP A 153 11.31 7.86 4.43
C ASP A 153 11.77 6.46 4.86
N THR A 154 11.37 6.01 6.06
CA THR A 154 11.75 4.71 6.63
C THR A 154 10.62 3.68 6.63
N GLY A 155 9.38 4.09 6.30
CA GLY A 155 8.19 3.25 6.48
C GLY A 155 7.76 3.08 7.93
N ARG A 156 8.39 3.80 8.88
CA ARG A 156 8.13 3.70 10.32
C ARG A 156 7.99 5.07 10.97
N PRO A 157 7.40 5.16 12.19
CA PRO A 157 7.42 6.38 12.99
C PRO A 157 8.84 6.92 13.19
N GLY A 158 8.98 8.24 13.21
CA GLY A 158 10.27 8.94 13.38
C GLY A 158 11.06 9.18 12.09
N GLY A 159 10.59 8.69 10.93
CA GLY A 159 11.15 9.06 9.64
C GLY A 159 10.85 10.51 9.23
N LYS A 160 11.58 11.01 8.23
CA LYS A 160 11.31 12.32 7.63
C LYS A 160 9.96 12.29 6.92
N ARG A 161 9.24 13.42 6.89
CA ARG A 161 7.93 13.53 6.20
C ARG A 161 8.03 13.97 4.74
N THR A 162 9.22 14.37 4.27
CA THR A 162 9.43 14.94 2.93
C THR A 162 10.73 14.45 2.29
N GLY A 163 10.76 14.32 0.96
CA GLY A 163 11.96 13.85 0.24
C GLY A 163 11.66 13.29 -1.15
N ASN A 164 12.70 12.80 -1.84
CA ASN A 164 12.58 12.21 -3.19
C ASN A 164 12.05 10.77 -3.18
N ARG A 165 12.07 10.10 -2.02
CA ARG A 165 11.63 8.73 -1.87
C ARG A 165 10.89 8.64 -0.55
N MET A 166 9.57 8.69 -0.64
CA MET A 166 8.69 8.61 0.51
C MET A 166 7.83 7.36 0.39
N THR A 167 7.47 6.83 1.55
CA THR A 167 6.39 5.87 1.70
C THR A 167 5.51 6.36 2.85
N HIS A 168 4.63 5.52 3.37
CA HIS A 168 3.74 5.86 4.47
C HIS A 168 3.49 4.67 5.37
N TYR A 169 2.97 4.96 6.57
CA TYR A 169 2.21 4.00 7.36
C TYR A 169 0.80 4.53 7.59
N ILE A 170 -0.14 3.62 7.81
CA ILE A 170 -1.54 3.97 8.10
C ILE A 170 -1.61 4.52 9.53
N ILE A 171 -2.23 5.68 9.69
CA ILE A 171 -2.53 6.25 11.01
C ILE A 171 -3.73 5.50 11.58
N ALA A 172 -3.51 4.74 12.67
CA ALA A 172 -4.57 3.99 13.32
C ALA A 172 -5.71 4.91 13.76
N GLY A 173 -6.95 4.56 13.39
CA GLY A 173 -8.14 5.39 13.64
C GLY A 173 -8.18 6.69 12.83
N GLY A 174 -7.27 6.90 11.88
CA GLY A 174 -7.25 8.04 10.98
C GLY A 174 -8.34 7.97 9.90
N ALA A 175 -8.40 9.01 9.06
CA ALA A 175 -9.43 9.13 8.02
C ALA A 175 -9.42 7.96 7.02
N PHE A 176 -8.25 7.64 6.43
CA PHE A 176 -8.09 6.46 5.58
C PHE A 176 -8.47 5.18 6.31
N ASP A 177 -8.00 5.00 7.54
CA ASP A 177 -8.23 3.76 8.27
C ASP A 177 -9.72 3.49 8.49
N THR A 178 -10.44 4.54 8.90
CA THR A 178 -11.90 4.50 9.12
C THR A 178 -12.66 4.25 7.80
N ALA A 179 -12.32 4.99 6.74
CA ALA A 179 -12.97 4.81 5.44
C ALA A 179 -12.66 3.44 4.83
N CYS A 180 -11.43 2.96 4.95
CA CYS A 180 -11.01 1.66 4.44
C CYS A 180 -11.72 0.52 5.20
N ALA A 181 -11.81 0.61 6.53
CA ALA A 181 -12.58 -0.35 7.32
C ALA A 181 -14.06 -0.38 6.90
N ALA A 182 -14.68 0.78 6.67
CA ALA A 182 -16.06 0.87 6.20
C ALA A 182 -16.25 0.25 4.81
N LEU A 183 -15.34 0.51 3.86
CA LEU A 183 -15.34 -0.11 2.53
C LEU A 183 -15.19 -1.63 2.60
N LEU A 184 -14.22 -2.13 3.37
CA LEU A 184 -13.99 -3.58 3.48
C LEU A 184 -15.17 -4.28 4.17
N ALA A 185 -15.86 -3.62 5.09
CA ALA A 185 -17.07 -4.15 5.75
C ALA A 185 -18.24 -4.36 4.77
N THR A 186 -18.26 -3.69 3.61
CA THR A 186 -19.26 -3.97 2.56
C THR A 186 -18.97 -5.26 1.79
N GLY A 187 -17.83 -5.91 2.05
CA GLY A 187 -17.36 -7.07 1.29
C GLY A 187 -16.55 -6.70 0.04
N PHE A 188 -16.23 -5.42 -0.17
CA PHE A 188 -15.36 -4.99 -1.26
C PHE A 188 -13.97 -5.64 -1.13
N ARG A 189 -13.42 -6.10 -2.25
CA ARG A 189 -12.06 -6.65 -2.40
C ARG A 189 -11.50 -6.30 -3.77
N ILE A 190 -10.18 -6.21 -3.87
CA ILE A 190 -9.47 -6.19 -5.15
C ILE A 190 -9.20 -7.66 -5.53
N ASN A 191 -9.95 -8.19 -6.49
CA ASN A 191 -9.92 -9.64 -6.78
C ASN A 191 -8.74 -10.06 -7.66
N TRP A 192 -8.11 -9.11 -8.36
CA TRP A 192 -7.12 -9.40 -9.40
C TRP A 192 -5.71 -9.00 -8.98
N HIS A 193 -4.79 -9.96 -9.01
CA HIS A 193 -3.36 -9.78 -8.73
C HIS A 193 -2.52 -10.79 -9.51
N ASP A 194 -1.18 -10.62 -9.52
CA ASP A 194 -0.31 -11.57 -10.21
C ASP A 194 -0.36 -12.94 -9.52
N HIS A 195 -0.45 -14.01 -10.32
CA HIS A 195 -0.34 -15.36 -9.80
C HIS A 195 1.07 -15.59 -9.24
N VAL A 196 1.22 -15.48 -7.92
CA VAL A 196 2.45 -15.85 -7.23
C VAL A 196 2.48 -17.36 -7.15
N GLN A 197 3.29 -17.98 -8.02
CA GLN A 197 3.68 -19.38 -7.86
C GLN A 197 4.36 -19.51 -6.50
N ARG A 198 3.62 -19.96 -5.47
CA ARG A 198 4.22 -20.38 -4.21
C ARG A 198 5.18 -21.51 -4.56
N LYS A 199 6.49 -21.24 -4.60
CA LYS A 199 7.49 -22.29 -4.74
C LYS A 199 7.19 -23.31 -3.64
N GLY A 200 6.82 -24.52 -4.04
CA GLY A 200 6.38 -25.58 -3.14
C GLY A 200 7.37 -25.77 -2.01
N SER A 201 6.91 -25.54 -0.78
CA SER A 201 7.54 -26.11 0.40
C SER A 201 7.32 -27.60 0.34
N SER A 202 8.34 -28.34 -0.09
CA SER A 202 8.40 -29.78 0.12
C SER A 202 8.41 -30.06 1.63
N GLY A 203 7.26 -30.48 2.17
CA GLY A 203 7.14 -31.47 3.25
C GLY A 203 7.22 -31.00 4.71
N GLY A 204 6.07 -31.01 5.40
CA GLY A 204 5.95 -31.10 6.86
C GLY A 204 4.59 -30.61 7.37
N PRO A 205 3.80 -31.39 8.14
CA PRO A 205 2.41 -31.07 8.45
C PRO A 205 2.25 -30.00 9.54
N GLU A 206 1.04 -29.46 9.54
CA GLU A 206 0.52 -28.19 10.08
C GLU A 206 0.66 -27.91 11.58
N ALA A 207 0.70 -26.62 11.93
CA ALA A 207 -0.04 -26.06 13.07
C ALA A 207 -0.28 -24.53 12.95
N GLY A 208 -1.53 -24.12 12.76
CA GLY A 208 -2.16 -22.93 13.39
C GLY A 208 -1.91 -21.51 12.81
N PRO A 209 -2.87 -20.58 13.00
CA PRO A 209 -3.04 -19.37 12.18
C PRO A 209 -2.02 -18.26 12.50
N GLY A 210 -1.46 -17.70 11.43
CA GLY A 210 -0.36 -16.74 11.48
C GLY A 210 -0.79 -15.32 11.85
N VAL A 211 -0.39 -14.90 13.04
CA VAL A 211 0.04 -13.51 13.28
C VAL A 211 1.16 -13.21 12.28
N ALA A 212 1.05 -12.12 11.52
CA ALA A 212 2.08 -11.68 10.58
C ALA A 212 3.44 -11.63 11.29
N LYS A 213 4.32 -12.58 10.99
CA LYS A 213 5.65 -12.63 11.60
C LYS A 213 6.47 -11.50 11.01
N ALA A 214 6.93 -10.60 11.88
CA ALA A 214 8.04 -9.74 11.53
C ALA A 214 9.25 -10.64 11.22
N ASP A 215 9.57 -10.79 9.93
CA ASP A 215 10.54 -11.79 9.45
C ASP A 215 11.98 -11.59 9.99
N ARG A 216 12.25 -10.46 10.66
CA ARG A 216 13.57 -10.13 11.20
C ARG A 216 13.44 -9.39 12.54
N ILE A 217 14.18 -9.86 13.54
CA ILE A 217 14.35 -9.21 14.85
C ILE A 217 15.80 -8.74 15.02
N LYS A 218 15.99 -7.78 15.92
CA LYS A 218 17.30 -7.21 16.24
C LYS A 218 18.05 -8.10 17.23
N PHE A 219 19.32 -8.35 16.94
CA PHE A 219 20.31 -8.97 17.81
C PHE A 219 21.38 -7.93 18.14
N SER A 220 21.84 -7.90 19.38
CA SER A 220 22.85 -6.95 19.87
C SER A 220 23.99 -7.69 20.56
N CYS A 221 25.23 -7.35 20.23
CA CYS A 221 26.41 -7.85 20.94
C CYS A 221 26.45 -7.24 22.35
N PRO A 222 26.58 -8.04 23.42
CA PRO A 222 26.58 -7.51 24.79
C PRO A 222 27.86 -6.73 25.17
N SER A 223 28.91 -6.79 24.35
CA SER A 223 30.20 -6.16 24.66
C SER A 223 30.50 -4.91 23.85
N CYS A 224 29.96 -4.77 22.64
CA CYS A 224 30.30 -3.66 21.73
C CYS A 224 29.08 -3.00 21.07
N ASP A 225 27.87 -3.42 21.46
CA ASP A 225 26.60 -2.90 20.94
C ASP A 225 26.41 -3.01 19.42
N LEU A 226 27.24 -3.82 18.73
CA LEU A 226 27.06 -4.16 17.33
C LEU A 226 25.68 -4.79 17.13
N ASN A 227 24.95 -4.33 16.11
CA ASN A 227 23.58 -4.75 15.86
C ASN A 227 23.44 -5.53 14.54
N ALA A 228 22.66 -6.60 14.57
CA ALA A 228 22.34 -7.42 13.41
C ALA A 228 20.83 -7.71 13.35
N TRP A 229 20.26 -7.85 12.15
CA TRP A 229 18.83 -8.18 11.96
C TRP A 229 18.69 -9.50 11.23
N ALA A 230 18.11 -10.49 11.89
CA ALA A 230 17.95 -11.84 11.36
C ALA A 230 16.62 -12.45 11.82
N LYS A 231 16.24 -13.60 11.25
CA LYS A 231 15.07 -14.35 11.72
C LYS A 231 15.18 -14.64 13.22
N PRO A 232 14.06 -14.74 13.97
CA PRO A 232 14.11 -15.00 15.42
C PRO A 232 14.93 -16.22 15.85
N ALA A 233 14.97 -17.25 15.00
CA ALA A 233 15.72 -18.48 15.24
C ALA A 233 17.19 -18.43 14.78
N ALA A 234 17.73 -17.25 14.46
CA ALA A 234 19.14 -17.12 14.08
C ALA A 234 20.05 -17.15 15.32
N HIS A 235 21.15 -17.91 15.24
CA HIS A 235 22.23 -17.85 16.22
C HIS A 235 23.37 -17.04 15.62
N LEU A 236 23.64 -15.86 16.19
CA LEU A 236 24.65 -14.94 15.68
C LEU A 236 25.77 -14.79 16.71
N THR A 237 27.00 -14.73 16.23
CA THR A 237 28.19 -14.43 17.03
C THR A 237 28.81 -13.15 16.50
N CYS A 238 29.12 -12.20 17.38
CA CYS A 238 29.87 -11.01 17.00
C CYS A 238 31.29 -11.43 16.61
N THR A 239 31.73 -11.11 15.39
CA THR A 239 33.05 -11.50 14.90
C THR A 239 34.17 -10.89 15.75
N ASP A 240 34.01 -9.64 16.18
CA ASP A 240 35.05 -8.90 16.90
C ASP A 240 35.16 -9.34 18.36
N CYS A 241 34.02 -9.45 19.05
CA CYS A 241 33.99 -9.84 20.47
C CYS A 241 33.97 -11.36 20.68
N ARG A 242 33.70 -12.14 19.63
CA ARG A 242 33.46 -13.60 19.69
C ARG A 242 32.39 -14.03 20.69
N LEU A 243 31.46 -13.12 21.02
CA LEU A 243 30.35 -13.37 21.94
C LEU A 243 29.04 -13.62 21.17
N PRO A 244 28.15 -14.49 21.69
CA PRO A 244 26.81 -14.64 21.14
C PRO A 244 26.03 -13.33 21.27
N MET A 245 25.29 -12.97 20.22
CA MET A 245 24.45 -11.77 20.21
C MET A 245 23.06 -12.09 20.76
N SER A 246 22.50 -11.18 21.56
CA SER A 246 21.20 -11.36 22.21
C SER A 246 20.07 -10.70 21.43
N ALA A 247 18.98 -11.44 21.20
CA ALA A 247 17.78 -10.90 20.58
C ALA A 247 17.02 -9.97 21.54
N SER A 248 16.49 -8.85 21.03
CA SER A 248 15.62 -7.96 21.82
C SER A 248 14.29 -8.68 22.17
N GLY A 249 14.07 -9.00 23.45
CA GLY A 249 12.79 -9.54 23.96
C GLY A 249 12.80 -11.00 24.44
N GLN A 250 13.95 -11.68 24.51
CA GLN A 250 14.06 -12.97 25.21
C GLN A 250 14.77 -12.79 26.55
N ALA A 251 14.19 -13.32 27.63
CA ALA A 251 14.87 -13.47 28.91
C ALA A 251 16.11 -14.38 28.73
N PRO A 252 17.22 -14.14 29.45
CA PRO A 252 18.41 -14.95 29.32
C PRO A 252 18.09 -16.42 29.63
N SER A 253 18.31 -17.31 28.65
CA SER A 253 18.30 -18.75 28.90
C SER A 253 19.41 -19.06 29.91
N SER A 254 19.02 -19.59 31.06
CA SER A 254 19.94 -20.03 32.11
C SER A 254 20.99 -20.96 31.51
N ALA A 255 22.26 -20.65 31.78
CA ALA A 255 23.40 -21.48 31.43
C ALA A 255 23.17 -22.93 31.90
N LEU A 256 23.36 -23.90 31.01
CA LEU A 256 23.52 -25.29 31.40
C LEU A 256 24.77 -25.39 32.29
N PRO A 257 24.72 -26.09 33.44
CA PRO A 257 25.89 -26.26 34.29
C PRO A 257 26.95 -27.08 33.56
N LEU A 258 28.18 -26.57 33.59
CA LEU A 258 29.39 -27.26 33.18
C LEU A 258 29.51 -28.58 33.95
N VAL A 259 29.56 -29.69 33.23
CA VAL A 259 29.94 -31.00 33.77
C VAL A 259 31.42 -30.92 34.19
N PRO A 260 31.81 -31.29 35.42
CA PRO A 260 33.21 -31.27 35.81
C PRO A 260 33.98 -32.36 35.06
N ALA A 261 35.21 -32.01 34.67
CA ALA A 261 36.16 -32.91 34.04
C ALA A 261 36.44 -34.14 34.92
N ILE A 262 36.28 -35.33 34.34
CA ILE A 262 36.82 -36.58 34.88
C ILE A 262 38.34 -36.44 34.85
N ARG A 263 38.97 -36.32 36.02
CA ARG A 263 40.40 -36.57 36.19
C ARG A 263 40.59 -38.09 36.31
N ARG A 264 41.57 -38.61 35.59
CA ARG A 264 42.08 -39.98 35.76
C ARG A 264 42.64 -40.18 37.16
#